data_AF-G5CJ78-F1
#
_entry.id   AF-G5CJ78-F1
#
_cell.length_a   1.000
_cell.length_b   1.000
_cell.length_c   1.000
_cell.angle_alpha   90.00
_cell.angle_beta   90.00
_cell.angle_gamma   90.00
#
_symmetry.space_group_name_H-M   'P 1'
#
loop_
_entity.id
_entity.type
_entity.pdbx_description
1 polymer ?
#
loop_
_entity_poly.entity_id
_entity_poly.type
_entity_poly.pdbx_seq_one_letter_code
_entity_poly.pdbx_strand_id
1 'polypeptide(L)'
;MALRKLHVPFKPAADERRAGSKNPSSVNAPRHGAPADTAAQDWLPLQDLHDGCLIRPDGAVVAGIQIAPYSLSLKSAREQSQAIAGLWAALNGLTVPWQWLSMYRPVDLDHYLTTLDAQLATTDGRRRMVLRDYIHWVSQMVRAGETVERKYYLLCTRTGPDAVSEHHTALRTLETNLGRIRGLQATMMDDAAWRELLFLTFHASQAAAESVPDGFSRLAPLYYSHPAEEV
;
A
#
# COMPACT_ATOMS: atom_id res chain seq x y z
N MET A 1 -15.51 23.30 -37.67
CA MET A 1 -14.85 24.47 -37.03
C MET A 1 -14.98 24.26 -35.53
N ALA A 2 -14.00 23.77 -34.78
CA ALA A 2 -12.59 24.16 -34.62
C ALA A 2 -12.36 25.26 -33.56
N LEU A 3 -11.92 24.79 -32.38
CA LEU A 3 -11.01 25.44 -31.44
C LEU A 3 -11.41 26.76 -30.74
N ARG A 4 -11.37 26.71 -29.40
CA ARG A 4 -10.37 27.49 -28.62
C ARG A 4 -10.14 26.86 -27.24
N LYS A 5 -8.98 26.22 -27.07
CA LYS A 5 -8.42 25.91 -25.74
C LYS A 5 -7.78 27.19 -25.20
N LEU A 6 -8.09 27.57 -23.97
CA LEU A 6 -7.34 28.60 -23.23
C LEU A 6 -6.06 27.96 -22.69
N HIS A 7 -4.92 28.36 -23.24
CA HIS A 7 -3.59 28.04 -22.72
C HIS A 7 -2.93 29.35 -22.29
N VAL A 8 -2.59 29.45 -21.00
CA VAL A 8 -1.89 30.61 -20.43
C VAL A 8 -0.43 30.21 -20.23
N PRO A 9 0.54 30.81 -20.95
CA PRO A 9 1.94 30.47 -20.78
C PRO A 9 2.52 31.14 -19.54
N PHE A 10 3.13 30.34 -18.65
CA PHE A 10 3.98 30.83 -17.57
C PHE A 10 5.31 31.35 -18.14
N LYS A 11 5.75 32.53 -17.71
CA LYS A 11 6.96 33.21 -18.20
C LYS A 11 7.96 33.37 -17.05
N PRO A 12 9.10 32.64 -17.03
CA PRO A 12 10.18 32.94 -16.11
C PRO A 12 10.93 34.21 -16.53
N ALA A 13 11.50 34.90 -15.54
CA ALA A 13 12.23 36.16 -15.76
C ALA A 13 13.60 35.93 -16.40
N ALA A 14 14.06 36.89 -17.20
CA ALA A 14 15.42 36.93 -17.71
C ALA A 14 16.34 37.62 -16.69
N ASP A 15 17.54 37.05 -16.49
CA ASP A 15 18.65 37.76 -15.85
C ASP A 15 19.87 37.68 -16.79
N GLU A 16 20.45 38.85 -17.09
CA GLU A 16 21.58 39.01 -17.99
C GLU A 16 22.81 39.49 -17.21
N ARG A 17 23.89 38.69 -17.15
CA ARG A 17 25.27 39.21 -17.02
C ARG A 17 26.38 38.24 -17.46
N ARG A 18 26.87 38.50 -18.68
CA ARG A 18 28.28 38.56 -19.11
C ARG A 18 29.23 37.34 -19.00
N ALA A 19 29.66 36.93 -20.22
CA ALA A 19 31.05 36.87 -20.67
C ALA A 19 31.93 35.62 -20.40
N GLY A 20 31.91 34.68 -21.35
CA GLY A 20 32.99 34.60 -22.36
C GLY A 20 34.22 33.71 -22.09
N SER A 21 34.27 32.55 -22.77
CA SER A 21 35.52 31.96 -23.28
C SER A 21 35.27 31.08 -24.52
N LYS A 22 36.33 30.78 -25.27
CA LYS A 22 36.40 30.05 -26.56
C LYS A 22 37.65 29.15 -26.52
N ASN A 23 37.82 28.05 -27.25
CA ASN A 23 37.06 27.31 -28.29
C ASN A 23 37.71 25.90 -28.39
N PRO A 24 37.40 25.00 -29.36
CA PRO A 24 36.18 24.75 -30.15
C PRO A 24 35.76 23.25 -30.17
N SER A 25 34.61 22.96 -30.80
CA SER A 25 34.29 21.74 -31.56
C SER A 25 34.78 20.35 -31.08
N SER A 26 33.85 19.54 -30.54
CA SER A 26 33.77 18.12 -30.90
C SER A 26 32.43 17.84 -31.59
N VAL A 27 32.50 17.02 -32.64
CA VAL A 27 31.45 16.74 -33.62
C VAL A 27 30.23 16.06 -32.98
N ASN A 28 29.02 16.47 -33.37
CA ASN A 28 27.79 15.71 -33.12
C ASN A 28 27.88 14.35 -33.83
N ALA A 29 28.20 13.29 -33.09
CA ALA A 29 27.99 11.91 -33.53
C ALA A 29 26.59 11.44 -33.07
N PRO A 30 25.80 10.78 -33.94
CA PRO A 30 24.54 10.19 -33.52
C PRO A 30 24.84 9.05 -32.55
N ARG A 31 24.45 9.22 -31.27
CA ARG A 31 24.49 8.14 -30.29
C ARG A 31 23.64 7.00 -30.84
N HIS A 32 24.31 5.89 -31.16
CA HIS A 32 23.64 4.69 -31.64
C HIS A 32 22.60 4.25 -30.60
N GLY A 33 21.46 3.75 -31.08
CA GLY A 33 20.28 3.56 -30.26
C GLY A 33 20.55 2.73 -29.01
N ALA A 34 20.49 3.37 -27.85
CA ALA A 34 19.90 2.72 -26.70
C ALA A 34 18.45 2.35 -27.08
N PRO A 35 17.90 1.23 -26.59
CA PRO A 35 16.44 1.09 -26.58
C PRO A 35 15.87 2.34 -25.89
N ALA A 36 14.76 2.88 -26.40
CA ALA A 36 14.12 4.03 -25.76
C ALA A 36 13.95 3.71 -24.27
N ASP A 37 14.36 4.64 -23.39
CA ASP A 37 14.44 4.41 -21.94
C ASP A 37 13.05 4.13 -21.36
N THR A 38 12.61 2.87 -21.44
CA THR A 38 11.38 2.38 -20.81
C THR A 38 11.58 2.53 -19.31
N ALA A 39 10.98 3.57 -18.73
CA ALA A 39 11.12 3.84 -17.31
C ALA A 39 10.54 2.66 -16.53
N ALA A 40 11.06 2.39 -15.33
CA ALA A 40 10.50 1.35 -14.46
C ALA A 40 8.98 1.55 -14.22
N GLN A 41 8.51 2.80 -14.30
CA GLN A 41 7.10 3.17 -14.24
C GLN A 41 6.27 2.60 -15.41
N ASP A 42 6.80 2.54 -16.63
CA ASP A 42 6.09 2.05 -17.82
C ASP A 42 5.78 0.53 -17.74
N TRP A 43 6.46 -0.19 -16.84
CA TRP A 43 6.22 -1.61 -16.58
C TRP A 43 5.08 -1.88 -15.59
N LEU A 44 4.63 -0.88 -14.82
CA LEU A 44 3.46 -1.00 -13.94
C LEU A 44 2.21 -0.43 -14.64
N PRO A 45 1.05 -1.11 -14.57
CA PRO A 45 -0.22 -0.61 -15.11
C PRO A 45 -0.85 0.45 -14.17
N LEU A 46 -0.05 1.37 -13.65
CA LEU A 46 -0.42 2.41 -12.68
C LEU A 46 0.05 3.77 -13.21
N GLN A 47 -0.90 4.67 -13.41
CA GLN A 47 -0.64 6.05 -13.83
C GLN A 47 -0.40 6.96 -12.63
N ASP A 48 -1.25 6.86 -11.60
CA ASP A 48 -1.18 7.71 -10.41
C ASP A 48 -1.86 7.03 -9.20
N LEU A 49 -1.60 7.56 -8.01
CA LEU A 49 -2.25 7.18 -6.75
C LEU A 49 -2.58 8.46 -5.97
N HIS A 50 -3.87 8.77 -5.86
CA HIS A 50 -4.35 10.00 -5.23
C HIS A 50 -5.71 9.80 -4.55
N ASP A 51 -5.93 10.46 -3.41
CA ASP A 51 -7.17 10.40 -2.61
C ASP A 51 -7.65 8.96 -2.32
N GLY A 52 -6.74 8.02 -2.05
CA GLY A 52 -7.09 6.62 -1.80
C GLY A 52 -7.61 5.87 -3.03
N CYS A 53 -7.38 6.42 -4.22
CA CYS A 53 -7.76 5.85 -5.51
C CYS A 53 -6.54 5.64 -6.41
N LEU A 54 -6.40 4.44 -6.97
CA LEU A 54 -5.40 4.08 -7.95
C LEU A 54 -5.94 4.37 -9.35
N ILE A 55 -5.24 5.22 -10.12
CA ILE A 55 -5.59 5.57 -11.49
C ILE A 55 -4.76 4.72 -12.44
N ARG A 56 -5.41 4.04 -13.38
CA ARG A 56 -4.75 3.24 -14.42
C ARG A 56 -4.50 4.06 -15.69
N PRO A 57 -3.52 3.66 -16.54
CA PRO A 57 -3.24 4.33 -17.82
C PRO A 57 -4.42 4.42 -18.80
N ASP A 58 -5.46 3.59 -18.65
CA ASP A 58 -6.69 3.63 -19.45
C ASP A 58 -7.78 4.55 -18.87
N GLY A 59 -7.47 5.30 -17.80
CA GLY A 59 -8.40 6.20 -17.11
C GLY A 59 -9.43 5.49 -16.24
N ALA A 60 -9.32 4.17 -16.03
CA ALA A 60 -10.10 3.47 -15.03
C ALA A 60 -9.57 3.77 -13.62
N VAL A 61 -10.49 3.97 -12.68
CA VAL A 61 -10.19 4.24 -11.27
C VAL A 61 -10.49 2.98 -10.45
N VAL A 62 -9.52 2.59 -9.63
CA VAL A 62 -9.65 1.48 -8.68
C VAL A 62 -9.61 2.05 -7.26
N ALA A 63 -10.64 1.75 -6.47
CA ALA A 63 -10.72 2.15 -5.06
C ALA A 63 -10.91 0.90 -4.20
N GLY A 64 -10.38 0.91 -2.97
CA GLY A 64 -10.30 -0.30 -2.15
C GLY A 64 -10.86 -0.15 -0.73
N ILE A 65 -11.30 -1.27 -0.15
CA ILE A 65 -11.54 -1.43 1.29
C ILE A 65 -10.63 -2.52 1.82
N GLN A 66 -9.92 -2.22 2.89
CA GLN A 66 -9.18 -3.19 3.70
C GLN A 66 -10.12 -3.76 4.77
N ILE A 67 -10.08 -5.08 4.97
CA ILE A 67 -10.91 -5.80 5.93
C ILE A 67 -9.99 -6.58 6.88
N ALA A 68 -10.16 -6.35 8.18
CA ALA A 68 -9.37 -7.02 9.20
C ALA A 68 -9.75 -8.51 9.34
N PRO A 69 -8.84 -9.39 9.80
CA PRO A 69 -9.14 -10.77 10.13
C PRO A 69 -10.35 -10.92 11.06
N TYR A 70 -11.39 -11.59 10.58
CA TYR A 70 -12.60 -11.86 11.35
C TYR A 70 -12.68 -13.34 11.73
N SER A 71 -12.44 -13.66 13.01
CA SER A 71 -12.47 -15.03 13.51
C SER A 71 -13.90 -15.51 13.76
N LEU A 72 -14.44 -16.26 12.80
CA LEU A 72 -15.76 -16.91 12.93
C LEU A 72 -15.79 -18.04 13.96
N SER A 73 -14.67 -18.74 14.19
CA SER A 73 -14.61 -19.88 15.12
C SER A 73 -14.85 -19.51 16.58
N LEU A 74 -14.62 -18.24 16.95
CA LEU A 74 -14.87 -17.69 18.28
C LEU A 74 -16.31 -17.15 18.46
N LYS A 75 -17.17 -17.30 17.44
CA LYS A 75 -18.56 -16.83 17.45
C LYS A 75 -19.53 -17.99 17.60
N SER A 76 -20.68 -17.74 18.23
CA SER A 76 -21.78 -18.71 18.26
C SER A 76 -22.31 -19.00 16.85
N ALA A 77 -22.89 -20.17 16.61
CA ALA A 77 -23.43 -20.53 15.28
C ALA A 77 -24.45 -19.49 14.74
N ARG A 78 -25.23 -18.86 15.62
CA ARG A 78 -26.14 -17.75 15.26
C ARG A 78 -25.37 -16.52 14.80
N GLU A 79 -24.34 -16.10 15.51
CA GLU A 79 -23.50 -14.96 15.13
C GLU A 79 -22.71 -15.22 13.85
N GLN A 80 -22.24 -16.46 13.63
CA GLN A 80 -21.60 -16.87 12.37
C GLN A 80 -22.56 -16.68 11.19
N SER A 81 -23.77 -17.27 11.26
CA SER A 81 -24.77 -17.15 10.20
C SER A 81 -25.20 -15.69 9.97
N GLN A 82 -25.34 -14.89 11.03
CA GLN A 82 -25.66 -13.46 10.91
C GLN A 82 -24.51 -12.66 10.25
N ALA A 83 -23.25 -12.95 10.59
CA ALA A 83 -22.10 -12.29 9.97
C ALA A 83 -21.94 -12.66 8.49
N ILE A 84 -22.12 -13.93 8.14
CA ILE A 84 -22.08 -14.42 6.75
C ILE A 84 -23.20 -13.77 5.92
N ALA A 85 -24.44 -13.76 6.44
CA ALA A 85 -25.56 -13.13 5.76
C ALA A 85 -25.37 -11.61 5.59
N GLY A 86 -24.82 -10.92 6.60
CA GLY A 86 -24.48 -9.50 6.53
C GLY A 86 -23.40 -9.20 5.48
N LEU A 87 -22.34 -10.00 5.43
CA LEU A 87 -21.27 -9.86 4.43
C LEU A 87 -21.81 -10.09 3.01
N TRP A 88 -22.62 -11.13 2.82
CA TRP A 88 -23.23 -11.45 1.53
C TRP A 88 -24.16 -10.34 1.04
N ALA A 89 -25.00 -9.78 1.94
CA ALA A 89 -25.86 -8.65 1.62
C ALA A 89 -25.05 -7.38 1.28
N ALA A 90 -23.94 -7.13 1.97
CA ALA A 90 -23.05 -6.00 1.71
C ALA A 90 -22.35 -6.11 0.35
N LEU A 91 -21.81 -7.28 0.01
CA LEU A 91 -21.15 -7.53 -1.28
C LEU A 91 -22.13 -7.50 -2.46
N ASN A 92 -23.33 -8.06 -2.31
CA ASN A 92 -24.37 -8.01 -3.34
C ASN A 92 -24.95 -6.60 -3.55
N GLY A 93 -24.73 -5.67 -2.62
CA GLY A 93 -25.09 -4.26 -2.79
C GLY A 93 -24.17 -3.49 -3.74
N LEU A 94 -23.07 -4.09 -4.20
CA LEU A 94 -22.11 -3.46 -5.11
C LEU A 94 -22.56 -3.59 -6.55
N THR A 95 -22.74 -2.44 -7.21
CA THR A 95 -23.12 -2.33 -8.63
C THR A 95 -21.93 -2.28 -9.59
N VAL A 96 -20.70 -2.42 -9.08
CA VAL A 96 -19.45 -2.35 -9.86
C VAL A 96 -18.68 -3.67 -9.84
N PRO A 97 -17.85 -3.95 -10.85
CA PRO A 97 -16.88 -5.04 -10.81
C PRO A 97 -15.97 -4.90 -9.59
N TRP A 98 -15.91 -5.96 -8.78
CA TRP A 98 -15.03 -6.03 -7.61
C TRP A 98 -14.17 -7.29 -7.65
N GLN A 99 -13.03 -7.22 -6.95
CA GLN A 99 -12.08 -8.31 -6.79
C GLN A 99 -11.75 -8.49 -5.31
N TRP A 100 -11.67 -9.74 -4.85
CA TRP A 100 -11.25 -10.08 -3.49
C TRP A 100 -9.80 -10.54 -3.50
N LEU A 101 -8.97 -9.92 -2.66
CA LEU A 101 -7.57 -10.28 -2.47
C LEU A 101 -7.31 -10.66 -1.02
N SER A 102 -6.38 -11.60 -0.82
CA SER A 102 -5.95 -12.10 0.49
C SER A 102 -4.43 -12.17 0.49
N MET A 103 -3.79 -11.20 1.10
CA MET A 103 -2.32 -11.13 1.22
C MET A 103 -1.89 -11.67 2.58
N TYR A 104 -0.71 -12.28 2.63
CA TYR A 104 -0.05 -12.69 3.88
C TYR A 104 1.18 -11.82 4.10
N ARG A 105 1.51 -11.55 5.37
CA ARG A 105 2.79 -10.96 5.75
C ARG A 105 3.22 -11.45 7.15
N PRO A 106 4.52 -11.43 7.48
CA PRO A 106 4.95 -11.60 8.87
C PRO A 106 4.29 -10.57 9.78
N VAL A 107 3.99 -10.94 11.02
CA VAL A 107 3.44 -9.98 11.99
C VAL A 107 4.55 -9.06 12.51
N ASP A 108 4.37 -7.75 12.33
CA ASP A 108 5.21 -6.74 12.97
C ASP A 108 4.87 -6.67 14.47
N LEU A 109 5.71 -7.28 15.31
CA LEU A 109 5.59 -7.28 16.77
C LEU A 109 6.59 -6.33 17.45
N ASP A 110 7.34 -5.52 16.71
CA ASP A 110 8.39 -4.65 17.28
C ASP A 110 7.80 -3.65 18.29
N HIS A 111 6.66 -3.05 17.93
CA HIS A 111 5.94 -2.15 18.83
C HIS A 111 5.40 -2.85 20.08
N TYR A 112 4.97 -4.11 19.94
CA TYR A 112 4.49 -4.92 21.05
C TYR A 112 5.63 -5.28 22.00
N LEU A 113 6.76 -5.75 21.48
CA LEU A 113 7.99 -6.03 22.24
C LEU A 113 8.47 -4.77 22.97
N THR A 114 8.53 -3.62 22.30
CA THR A 114 8.89 -2.32 22.90
C THR A 114 7.97 -1.98 24.08
N THR A 115 6.67 -2.26 23.95
CA THR A 115 5.68 -2.03 25.04
C THR A 115 5.92 -2.98 26.22
N LEU A 116 6.25 -4.25 25.96
CA LEU A 116 6.58 -5.22 27.00
C LEU A 116 7.89 -4.87 27.72
N ASP A 117 8.92 -4.38 27.02
CA ASP A 117 10.18 -3.93 27.62
C ASP A 117 9.97 -2.70 28.52
N ALA A 118 9.11 -1.76 28.11
CA ALA A 118 8.72 -0.63 28.95
C ALA A 118 7.96 -1.10 30.22
N GLN A 119 7.10 -2.11 30.12
CA GLN A 119 6.45 -2.75 31.27
C GLN A 119 7.44 -3.55 32.14
N LEU A 120 8.47 -4.16 31.55
CA LEU A 120 9.51 -4.88 32.27
C LEU A 120 10.33 -3.94 33.16
N ALA A 121 10.55 -2.70 32.75
CA ALA A 121 11.22 -1.69 33.55
C ALA A 121 10.49 -1.39 34.88
N THR A 122 9.16 -1.38 34.87
CA THR A 122 8.29 -1.05 36.03
C THR A 122 7.75 -2.28 36.78
N THR A 123 8.13 -3.50 36.37
CA THR A 123 7.62 -4.75 36.96
C THR A 123 8.64 -5.37 37.93
N ASP A 124 8.14 -5.71 39.13
CA ASP A 124 8.93 -6.23 40.24
C ASP A 124 8.73 -7.73 40.53
N GLY A 125 9.71 -8.29 41.27
CA GLY A 125 9.67 -9.62 41.84
C GLY A 125 9.44 -10.73 40.81
N ARG A 126 8.62 -11.73 41.17
CA ARG A 126 8.37 -12.93 40.34
C ARG A 126 7.73 -12.61 38.99
N ARG A 127 6.98 -11.49 38.88
CA ARG A 127 6.35 -11.05 37.62
C ARG A 127 7.39 -10.63 36.58
N ARG A 128 8.50 -10.01 37.03
CA ARG A 128 9.61 -9.58 36.15
C ARG A 128 10.28 -10.75 35.45
N MET A 129 10.38 -11.89 36.13
CA MET A 129 10.92 -13.13 35.56
C MET A 129 9.99 -13.66 34.45
N VAL A 130 8.71 -13.87 34.78
CA VAL A 130 7.70 -14.35 33.82
C VAL A 130 7.58 -13.45 32.59
N LEU A 131 7.59 -12.12 32.77
CA LEU A 131 7.51 -11.16 31.68
C LEU A 131 8.76 -11.21 30.78
N ARG A 132 9.96 -11.38 31.36
CA ARG A 132 11.21 -11.55 30.59
C ARG A 132 11.19 -12.84 29.77
N ASP A 133 10.77 -13.94 30.37
CA ASP A 133 10.70 -15.24 29.70
C ASP A 133 9.68 -15.20 28.54
N TYR A 134 8.56 -14.49 28.74
CA TYR A 134 7.57 -14.22 27.70
C TYR A 134 8.11 -13.33 26.57
N ILE A 135 8.78 -12.21 26.88
CA ILE A 135 9.44 -11.35 25.87
C ILE A 135 10.44 -12.16 25.04
N HIS A 136 11.24 -13.00 25.68
CA HIS A 136 12.19 -13.88 24.99
C HIS A 136 11.47 -14.87 24.06
N TRP A 137 10.41 -15.53 24.52
CA TRP A 137 9.62 -16.45 23.71
C TRP A 137 8.98 -15.77 22.50
N VAL A 138 8.33 -14.61 22.67
CA VAL A 138 7.77 -13.82 21.55
C VAL A 138 8.88 -13.42 20.58
N SER A 139 10.03 -12.97 21.09
CA SER A 139 11.17 -12.57 20.25
C SER A 139 11.71 -13.72 19.39
N GLN A 140 11.80 -14.95 19.92
CA GLN A 140 12.21 -16.10 19.10
C GLN A 140 11.15 -16.47 18.07
N MET A 141 9.86 -16.44 18.45
CA MET A 141 8.74 -16.74 17.54
C MET A 141 8.68 -15.76 16.36
N VAL A 142 8.97 -14.47 16.58
CA VAL A 142 9.13 -13.46 15.51
C VAL A 142 10.32 -13.79 14.62
N ARG A 143 11.50 -14.03 15.22
CA ARG A 143 12.75 -14.33 14.48
C ARG A 143 12.70 -15.63 13.68
N ALA A 144 11.84 -16.58 14.08
CA ALA A 144 11.59 -17.82 13.35
C ALA A 144 10.66 -17.63 12.14
N GLY A 145 9.98 -16.48 12.01
CA GLY A 145 9.04 -16.20 10.92
C GLY A 145 7.74 -17.03 10.96
N GLU A 146 7.50 -17.77 12.05
CA GLU A 146 6.36 -18.68 12.18
C GLU A 146 5.00 -17.95 12.27
N THR A 147 5.00 -16.68 12.66
CA THR A 147 3.78 -15.89 12.90
C THR A 147 3.50 -14.96 11.72
N VAL A 148 2.46 -15.29 10.96
CA VAL A 148 1.95 -14.47 9.84
C VAL A 148 0.56 -13.91 10.13
N GLU A 149 0.33 -12.67 9.73
CA GLU A 149 -1.01 -12.12 9.58
C GLU A 149 -1.49 -12.26 8.13
N ARG A 150 -2.81 -12.18 7.96
CA ARG A 150 -3.46 -12.17 6.66
C ARG A 150 -4.27 -10.88 6.56
N LYS A 151 -4.11 -10.12 5.49
CA LYS A 151 -4.92 -8.92 5.20
C LYS A 151 -5.85 -9.21 4.03
N TYR A 152 -7.11 -8.80 4.16
CA TYR A 152 -8.10 -8.94 3.11
C TYR A 152 -8.37 -7.58 2.47
N TYR A 153 -8.48 -7.54 1.15
CA TYR A 153 -8.77 -6.33 0.41
C TYR A 153 -9.89 -6.60 -0.60
N LEU A 154 -10.84 -5.67 -0.69
CA LEU A 154 -11.86 -5.66 -1.73
C LEU A 154 -11.59 -4.46 -2.64
N LEU A 155 -11.22 -4.72 -3.90
CA LEU A 155 -10.93 -3.69 -4.89
C LEU A 155 -12.10 -3.52 -5.85
N CYS A 156 -12.60 -2.31 -6.02
CA CYS A 156 -13.70 -1.95 -6.91
C CYS A 156 -13.17 -1.13 -8.08
N THR A 157 -13.54 -1.48 -9.32
CA THR A 157 -13.13 -0.74 -10.54
C THR A 157 -14.30 0.04 -11.12
N ARG A 158 -14.07 1.28 -11.55
CA ARG A 158 -15.06 2.13 -12.23
C ARG A 158 -14.39 2.99 -13.29
N THR A 159 -15.11 3.34 -14.35
CA THR A 159 -14.64 4.18 -15.44
C THR A 159 -15.67 5.27 -15.71
N GLY A 160 -15.23 6.52 -15.82
CA GLY A 160 -16.11 7.68 -16.02
C GLY A 160 -15.48 8.97 -15.46
N PRO A 161 -15.99 10.15 -15.83
CA PRO A 161 -15.46 11.43 -15.35
C PRO A 161 -15.60 11.61 -13.83
N ASP A 162 -16.70 11.12 -13.25
CA ASP A 162 -17.01 11.20 -11.83
C ASP A 162 -16.61 9.94 -11.04
N ALA A 163 -15.78 9.06 -11.62
CA ALA A 163 -15.50 7.73 -11.06
C ALA A 163 -14.91 7.77 -9.63
N VAL A 164 -14.14 8.80 -9.28
CA VAL A 164 -13.56 9.00 -7.94
C VAL A 164 -14.65 9.30 -6.90
N SER A 165 -15.52 10.28 -7.15
CA SER A 165 -16.57 10.70 -6.21
C SER A 165 -17.65 9.63 -6.03
N GLU A 166 -18.00 8.93 -7.13
CA GLU A 166 -18.89 7.77 -7.08
C GLU A 166 -18.28 6.60 -6.29
N HIS A 167 -16.98 6.34 -6.44
CA HIS A 167 -16.28 5.32 -5.64
C HIS A 167 -16.28 5.65 -4.16
N HIS A 168 -15.94 6.88 -3.76
CA HIS A 168 -16.00 7.27 -2.34
C HIS A 168 -17.40 7.05 -1.76
N THR A 169 -18.44 7.41 -2.51
CA THR A 169 -19.84 7.23 -2.08
C THR A 169 -20.20 5.74 -1.94
N ALA A 170 -19.80 4.91 -2.90
CA ALA A 170 -20.04 3.47 -2.88
C ALA A 170 -19.28 2.78 -1.73
N LEU A 171 -18.00 3.12 -1.53
CA LEU A 171 -17.17 2.53 -0.49
C LEU A 171 -17.57 2.98 0.92
N ARG A 172 -17.96 4.25 1.13
CA ARG A 172 -18.56 4.70 2.41
C ARG A 172 -19.83 3.92 2.76
N THR A 173 -20.65 3.65 1.76
CA THR A 173 -21.87 2.83 1.93
C THR A 173 -21.52 1.39 2.29
N LEU A 174 -20.53 0.80 1.63
CA LEU A 174 -20.03 -0.55 1.92
C LEU A 174 -19.40 -0.64 3.32
N GLU A 175 -18.50 0.29 3.67
CA GLU A 175 -17.87 0.43 4.99
C GLU A 175 -18.94 0.49 6.11
N THR A 176 -19.97 1.31 5.92
CA THR A 176 -21.12 1.42 6.84
C THR A 176 -21.89 0.10 6.96
N ASN A 177 -22.13 -0.61 5.84
CA ASN A 177 -22.84 -1.88 5.84
C ASN A 177 -22.03 -3.00 6.51
N LEU A 178 -20.72 -3.06 6.25
CA LEU A 178 -19.79 -4.01 6.87
C LEU A 178 -19.63 -3.75 8.37
N GLY A 179 -19.56 -2.47 8.79
CA GLY A 179 -19.47 -2.07 10.20
C GLY A 179 -20.70 -2.44 11.06
N ARG A 180 -21.82 -2.82 10.45
CA ARG A 180 -22.98 -3.40 11.16
C ARG A 180 -22.73 -4.83 11.64
N ILE A 181 -21.73 -5.54 11.07
CA ILE A 181 -21.38 -6.91 11.45
C ILE A 181 -20.51 -6.86 12.72
N ARG A 182 -21.01 -7.47 13.80
CA ARG A 182 -20.44 -7.33 15.16
C ARG A 182 -18.97 -7.78 15.27
N GLY A 183 -18.07 -6.80 15.25
CA GLY A 183 -16.62 -7.00 15.39
C GLY A 183 -15.90 -7.32 14.09
N LEU A 184 -16.55 -7.15 12.93
CA LEU A 184 -15.87 -7.04 11.66
C LEU A 184 -15.41 -5.59 11.48
N GLN A 185 -14.15 -5.39 11.16
CA GLN A 185 -13.57 -4.08 10.90
C GLN A 185 -13.24 -3.99 9.42
N ALA A 186 -13.77 -2.94 8.78
CA ALA A 186 -13.51 -2.61 7.39
C ALA A 186 -13.21 -1.10 7.33
N THR A 187 -12.21 -0.72 6.56
CA THR A 187 -11.76 0.66 6.41
C THR A 187 -11.47 0.94 4.94
N MET A 188 -11.90 2.09 4.43
CA MET A 188 -11.45 2.57 3.12
C MET A 188 -9.92 2.66 3.07
N MET A 189 -9.33 2.23 1.94
CA MET A 189 -7.89 2.35 1.72
C MET A 189 -7.51 3.80 1.45
N ASP A 190 -6.49 4.27 2.15
CA ASP A 190 -5.77 5.50 1.83
C ASP A 190 -4.53 5.19 0.97
N ASP A 191 -3.77 6.22 0.61
CA ASP A 191 -2.55 6.05 -0.20
C ASP A 191 -1.50 5.18 0.51
N ALA A 192 -1.51 5.10 1.85
CA ALA A 192 -0.59 4.26 2.62
C ALA A 192 -0.98 2.78 2.51
N ALA A 193 -2.26 2.44 2.70
CA ALA A 193 -2.78 1.10 2.48
C ALA A 193 -2.60 0.63 1.03
N TRP A 194 -2.69 1.55 0.05
CA TRP A 194 -2.36 1.25 -1.35
C TRP A 194 -0.87 0.96 -1.55
N ARG A 195 0.04 1.77 -1.00
CA ARG A 195 1.49 1.49 -1.04
C ARG A 195 1.82 0.16 -0.36
N GLU A 196 1.18 -0.16 0.77
CA GLU A 196 1.31 -1.48 1.41
C GLU A 196 0.87 -2.61 0.46
N LEU A 197 -0.32 -2.51 -0.13
CA LEU A 197 -0.82 -3.55 -1.02
C LEU A 197 0.11 -3.74 -2.24
N LEU A 198 0.55 -2.64 -2.86
CA LEU A 198 1.46 -2.67 -4.01
C LEU A 198 2.81 -3.30 -3.63
N PHE A 199 3.38 -2.94 -2.47
CA PHE A 199 4.60 -3.54 -1.93
C PHE A 199 4.44 -5.04 -1.70
N LEU A 200 3.34 -5.47 -1.07
CA LEU A 200 3.02 -6.89 -0.85
C LEU A 200 2.84 -7.66 -2.17
N THR A 201 2.29 -7.05 -3.22
CA THR A 201 2.10 -7.72 -4.52
C THR A 201 3.36 -7.77 -5.38
N PHE A 202 4.17 -6.71 -5.41
CA PHE A 202 5.30 -6.59 -6.33
C PHE A 202 6.65 -6.95 -5.68
N HIS A 203 6.77 -6.92 -4.35
CA HIS A 203 8.04 -7.11 -3.64
C HIS A 203 7.91 -8.19 -2.55
N ALA A 204 7.19 -9.29 -2.86
CA ALA A 204 6.84 -10.34 -1.88
C ALA A 204 8.02 -10.93 -1.08
N SER A 205 9.22 -10.99 -1.66
CA SER A 205 10.44 -11.43 -0.95
C SER A 205 10.94 -10.41 0.07
N GLN A 206 10.86 -9.10 -0.24
CA GLN A 206 11.20 -8.02 0.68
C GLN A 206 10.13 -7.87 1.76
N ALA A 207 8.85 -7.96 1.39
CA ALA A 207 7.73 -7.90 2.34
C ALA A 207 7.66 -9.08 3.34
N ALA A 208 8.47 -10.12 3.13
CA ALA A 208 8.69 -11.20 4.08
C ALA A 208 9.79 -10.90 5.13
N ALA A 209 10.57 -9.84 4.94
CA ALA A 209 11.65 -9.41 5.83
C ALA A 209 11.48 -7.98 6.37
N GLU A 210 10.77 -7.12 5.63
CA GLU A 210 10.64 -5.69 5.89
C GLU A 210 9.18 -5.26 5.97
N SER A 211 8.86 -4.41 6.94
CA SER A 211 7.59 -3.67 6.97
C SER A 211 7.60 -2.54 5.95
N VAL A 212 6.42 -2.24 5.40
CA VAL A 212 6.21 -1.20 4.37
C VAL A 212 6.82 0.14 4.82
N PRO A 213 7.52 0.86 3.92
CA PRO A 213 8.09 2.17 4.25
C PRO A 213 7.01 3.24 4.42
N ASP A 214 6.67 3.53 5.68
CA ASP A 214 5.84 4.68 6.05
C ASP A 214 6.67 5.97 6.06
N GLY A 215 6.23 6.97 5.29
CA GLY A 215 6.97 8.21 5.00
C GLY A 215 7.34 9.12 6.18
N PHE A 216 7.00 8.74 7.41
CA PHE A 216 7.43 9.42 8.64
C PHE A 216 8.52 8.68 9.43
N SER A 217 8.70 7.37 9.22
CA SER A 217 9.53 6.52 10.11
C SER A 217 10.42 5.49 9.41
N ARG A 218 10.06 5.02 8.20
CA ARG A 218 10.78 3.94 7.50
C ARG A 218 11.09 4.41 6.08
N LEU A 219 12.38 4.57 5.76
CA LEU A 219 12.85 4.90 4.41
C LEU A 219 12.55 3.74 3.45
N ALA A 220 12.39 4.04 2.16
CA ALA A 220 12.22 3.02 1.13
C ALA A 220 13.43 2.05 1.10
N PRO A 221 13.21 0.74 0.85
CA PRO A 221 14.30 -0.24 0.78
C PRO A 221 15.39 0.19 -0.20
N LEU A 222 16.64 0.13 0.26
CA LEU A 222 17.80 0.32 -0.61
C LEU A 222 18.01 -0.95 -1.43
N TYR A 223 17.60 -0.90 -2.70
CA TYR A 223 17.95 -1.93 -3.68
C TYR A 223 19.46 -1.94 -3.92
N TYR A 224 20.17 -2.79 -3.17
CA TYR A 224 21.50 -3.21 -3.57
C TYR A 224 21.37 -4.12 -4.79
N SER A 225 21.63 -3.58 -5.97
CA SER A 225 22.01 -4.41 -7.10
C SER A 225 23.32 -5.10 -6.71
N HIS A 226 23.26 -6.39 -6.41
CA HIS A 226 24.46 -7.21 -6.40
C HIS A 226 25.15 -7.00 -7.75
N PRO A 227 26.41 -6.53 -7.78
CA PRO A 227 27.15 -6.48 -9.03
C PRO A 227 27.19 -7.92 -9.56
N ALA A 228 26.87 -8.09 -10.85
CA ALA A 228 26.89 -9.40 -11.46
C ALA A 228 28.28 -10.01 -11.25
N GLU A 229 28.33 -11.19 -10.63
CA GLU A 229 29.57 -11.97 -10.60
C GLU A 229 29.93 -12.32 -12.04
N GLU A 230 30.99 -11.72 -12.56
CA GLU A 230 31.56 -12.10 -13.85
C GLU A 230 32.13 -13.52 -13.73
N VAL A 231 31.54 -14.45 -14.48
CA VAL A 231 31.95 -15.86 -14.61
C VAL A 231 32.37 -16.13 -16.05
#